data_AF-A0AAJ1F2V1-F1
#
_entry.id   AF-A0AAJ1F2V1-F1
#
_cell.length_a   1.000
_cell.length_b   1.000
_cell.length_c   1.000
_cell.angle_alpha   90.00
_cell.angle_beta   90.00
_cell.angle_gamma   90.00
#
_symmetry.space_group_name_H-M   'P 1'
#
loop_
_entity.id
_entity.type
_entity.pdbx_description
1 polymer ?
#
loop_
_entity_poly.entity_id
_entity_poly.type
_entity_poly.pdbx_seq_one_letter_code
_entity_poly.pdbx_strand_id
1 'polypeptide(L)'
;RNSRVWAEELVNNRYFPGFYASYYWWTEKLTGPLFDRYTKWVARYAEELGAEGFDMWQYTDKGFVEGINAPVDRNYAYRDFPAEIIAG
;
A
#
# COMPACT_ATOMS: atom_id res chain seq x y z
N ARG A 1 -9.38 -15.95 -2.72
CA ARG A 1 -8.64 -17.24 -2.58
C ARG A 1 -7.19 -17.08 -3.02
N ASN A 2 -6.94 -16.59 -4.23
CA ASN A 2 -5.56 -16.43 -4.76
C ASN A 2 -4.72 -15.41 -3.98
N SER A 3 -5.30 -14.25 -3.61
CA SER A 3 -4.62 -13.22 -2.81
C SER A 3 -4.09 -13.74 -1.46
N ARG A 4 -4.85 -14.63 -0.81
CA ARG A 4 -4.45 -15.26 0.45
C ARG A 4 -3.22 -16.15 0.27
N VAL A 5 -3.29 -17.07 -0.69
CA VAL A 5 -2.20 -18.02 -0.97
C VAL A 5 -0.92 -17.26 -1.30
N TRP A 6 -1.02 -16.21 -2.12
CA TRP A 6 0.12 -15.37 -2.46
C TRP A 6 0.75 -14.68 -1.23
N ALA A 7 -0.07 -14.04 -0.39
CA ALA A 7 0.45 -13.32 0.77
C ALA A 7 1.01 -14.27 1.86
N GLU A 8 0.37 -15.42 2.06
CA GLU A 8 0.87 -16.44 2.98
C GLU A 8 2.22 -17.02 2.51
N GLU A 9 2.39 -17.25 1.21
CA GLU A 9 3.66 -17.72 0.67
C GLU A 9 4.78 -16.69 0.86
N LEU A 10 4.51 -15.40 0.67
CA LEU A 10 5.48 -14.34 0.95
C LEU A 10 5.89 -14.30 2.42
N VAL A 11 4.92 -14.38 3.34
CA VAL A 11 5.23 -14.46 4.78
C VAL A 11 6.07 -15.69 5.11
N ASN A 12 5.76 -16.85 4.54
CA ASN A 12 6.52 -18.09 4.76
C ASN A 12 7.98 -17.96 4.31
N ASN A 13 8.23 -17.17 3.27
CA ASN A 13 9.57 -16.85 2.76
C ASN A 13 10.18 -15.60 3.40
N ARG A 14 9.62 -15.13 4.53
CA ARG A 14 10.12 -14.00 5.33
C ARG A 14 10.09 -12.64 4.62
N TYR A 15 9.19 -12.48 3.65
CA TYR A 15 8.87 -11.17 3.08
C TYR A 15 7.77 -10.45 3.89
N PHE A 16 7.62 -9.15 3.66
CA PHE A 16 6.62 -8.29 4.29
C PHE A 16 5.54 -7.87 3.27
N PRO A 17 4.50 -8.70 3.03
CA PRO A 17 3.53 -8.41 1.99
C PRO A 17 2.50 -7.34 2.39
N GLY A 18 2.05 -6.62 1.38
CA GLY A 18 0.91 -5.70 1.44
C GLY A 18 0.09 -5.79 0.17
N PHE A 19 -1.08 -5.15 0.18
CA PHE A 19 -1.93 -5.01 -0.99
C PHE A 19 -1.99 -3.54 -1.40
N TYR A 20 -1.83 -3.31 -2.70
CA TYR A 20 -2.04 -2.01 -3.33
C TYR A 20 -3.30 -2.06 -4.18
N ALA A 21 -4.18 -1.08 -4.02
CA ALA A 21 -5.34 -0.92 -4.88
C ALA A 21 -5.91 0.51 -4.82
N SER A 22 -6.75 0.87 -5.79
CA SER A 22 -7.47 2.14 -5.72
C SER A 22 -8.48 2.14 -4.58
N TYR A 23 -8.87 3.34 -4.13
CA TYR A 23 -9.87 3.51 -3.08
C TYR A 23 -11.17 2.72 -3.37
N TYR A 24 -11.64 2.73 -4.62
CA TYR A 24 -12.81 1.95 -5.05
C TYR A 24 -12.65 0.44 -4.77
N TRP A 25 -11.48 -0.13 -5.06
CA TRP A 25 -11.25 -1.55 -4.78
C TRP A 25 -11.24 -1.85 -3.30
N TRP A 26 -10.67 -0.94 -2.49
CA TRP A 26 -10.68 -1.06 -1.04
C TRP A 26 -12.08 -1.01 -0.44
N THR A 27 -13.00 -0.22 -1.01
CA THR A 27 -14.38 -0.13 -0.52
C THR A 27 -15.30 -1.22 -1.08
N GLU A 28 -15.08 -1.67 -2.32
CA GLU A 28 -16.05 -2.55 -3.00
C GLU A 28 -15.61 -4.01 -3.15
N LYS A 29 -14.30 -4.30 -3.10
CA LYS A 29 -13.75 -5.60 -3.50
C LYS A 29 -12.85 -6.23 -2.44
N LEU A 30 -12.07 -5.41 -1.72
CA LEU A 30 -11.07 -5.84 -0.75
C LEU A 30 -11.57 -5.67 0.70
N THR A 31 -12.84 -5.98 0.95
CA THR A 31 -13.53 -5.76 2.23
C THR A 31 -13.46 -6.96 3.19
N GLY A 32 -12.88 -8.08 2.75
CA GLY A 32 -12.78 -9.28 3.57
C GLY A 32 -11.70 -9.16 4.67
N PRO A 33 -11.85 -9.86 5.80
CA PRO A 33 -10.95 -9.76 6.97
C PRO A 33 -9.51 -10.23 6.69
N LEU A 34 -9.27 -10.87 5.53
CA LEU A 34 -7.95 -11.21 5.06
C LEU A 34 -7.05 -9.97 4.97
N PHE A 35 -7.59 -8.86 4.45
CA PHE A 35 -6.80 -7.69 4.10
C PHE A 35 -6.40 -6.85 5.32
N ASP A 36 -7.06 -7.03 6.46
CA ASP A 36 -6.68 -6.40 7.73
C ASP A 36 -5.42 -7.01 8.35
N ARG A 37 -4.98 -8.17 7.85
CA ARG A 37 -3.75 -8.85 8.32
C ARG A 37 -2.47 -8.35 7.66
N TYR A 38 -2.58 -7.52 6.61
CA TYR A 38 -1.45 -7.11 5.78
C TYR A 38 -1.46 -5.60 5.56
N THR A 39 -0.33 -5.06 5.13
CA THR A 39 -0.20 -3.64 4.81
C THR A 39 -1.22 -3.20 3.75
N LYS A 40 -1.95 -2.12 4.02
CA LYS A 40 -2.93 -1.53 3.11
C LYS A 40 -2.35 -0.27 2.47
N TRP A 41 -2.05 -0.36 1.18
CA TRP A 41 -1.62 0.77 0.36
C TRP A 41 -2.77 1.19 -0.57
N VAL A 42 -3.27 2.40 -0.36
CA VAL A 42 -4.39 2.95 -1.14
C VAL A 42 -3.93 3.96 -2.17
N ALA A 43 -4.46 3.87 -3.39
CA ALA A 43 -4.37 4.93 -4.38
C ALA A 43 -5.64 5.78 -4.38
N ARG A 44 -5.49 7.07 -4.11
CA ARG A 44 -6.57 8.06 -4.17
C ARG A 44 -5.97 9.43 -4.48
N TYR A 45 -6.09 9.89 -5.72
CA TYR A 45 -5.49 11.17 -6.11
C TYR A 45 -6.40 12.32 -5.68
N ALA A 46 -6.10 12.89 -4.51
CA ALA A 46 -6.87 13.95 -3.86
C ALA A 46 -5.96 14.77 -2.93
N GLU A 47 -6.40 15.95 -2.52
CA GLU A 47 -5.65 16.80 -1.57
C GLU A 47 -5.58 16.19 -0.16
N GLU A 48 -6.62 15.45 0.21
CA GLU A 48 -6.70 14.69 1.47
C GLU A 48 -7.18 13.26 1.19
N LEU A 49 -6.71 12.30 2.00
CA LEU A 49 -7.11 10.90 1.84
C LEU A 49 -8.61 10.71 2.15
N GLY A 50 -9.14 11.43 3.14
CA GLY A 50 -10.56 11.36 3.53
C GLY A 50 -11.03 9.95 3.90
N ALA A 51 -10.13 9.10 4.40
CA ALA A 51 -10.37 7.74 4.83
C ALA A 51 -9.30 7.31 5.83
N GLU A 52 -9.66 6.40 6.74
CA GLU A 52 -8.77 5.88 7.78
C GLU A 52 -8.45 4.40 7.54
N GLY A 53 -7.54 3.85 8.34
CA GLY A 53 -7.20 2.43 8.30
C GLY A 53 -6.33 2.01 7.12
N PHE A 54 -5.57 2.95 6.54
CA PHE A 54 -4.55 2.69 5.54
C PHE A 54 -3.16 2.99 6.08
N ASP A 55 -2.18 2.17 5.68
CA ASP A 55 -0.81 2.28 6.14
C ASP A 55 0.04 3.17 5.23
N MET A 56 -0.35 3.27 3.96
CA MET A 56 0.30 4.10 2.96
C MET A 56 -0.72 4.61 1.94
N TRP A 57 -0.53 5.86 1.49
CA TRP A 57 -1.41 6.54 0.57
C TRP A 57 -0.65 7.10 -0.63
N GLN A 58 -0.95 6.58 -1.83
CA GLN A 58 -0.54 7.20 -3.09
C GLN A 58 -1.50 8.33 -3.44
N TYR A 59 -1.02 9.57 -3.36
CA TYR A 59 -1.84 10.78 -3.52
C TYR A 59 -1.68 11.45 -4.89
N THR A 60 -0.67 11.06 -5.68
CA THR A 60 -0.52 11.50 -7.07
C THR A 60 0.37 10.54 -7.87
N ASP A 61 0.15 10.47 -9.17
CA ASP A 61 1.00 9.86 -10.21
C ASP A 61 1.81 10.90 -11.02
N LYS A 62 1.64 12.18 -10.70
CA LYS A 62 2.22 13.32 -11.41
C LYS A 62 3.19 14.10 -10.55
N GLY A 63 3.75 13.45 -9.53
CA GLY A 63 4.71 14.06 -8.65
C GLY A 63 6.02 14.40 -9.36
N PHE A 64 6.72 15.37 -8.79
CA PHE A 64 8.09 15.71 -9.17
C PHE A 64 9.00 15.50 -7.96
N VAL A 65 10.15 14.89 -8.21
CA VAL A 65 11.24 14.71 -7.24
C VAL A 65 12.52 15.12 -7.94
N GLU A 66 13.30 16.01 -7.32
CA GLU A 66 14.58 16.44 -7.86
C GLU A 66 15.49 15.23 -8.14
N GLY A 67 16.09 15.20 -9.34
CA GLY A 67 16.89 14.08 -9.80
C GLY A 67 16.13 13.01 -10.60
N ILE A 68 14.79 13.08 -10.70
CA ILE A 68 13.99 12.19 -11.56
C ILE A 68 13.33 12.98 -12.70
N ASN A 69 13.72 12.66 -13.95
CA ASN A 69 13.30 13.38 -15.15
C ASN A 69 11.98 12.89 -15.76
N ALA A 70 11.10 12.29 -14.95
CA ALA A 70 9.78 11.82 -15.35
C ALA A 70 8.80 12.00 -14.18
N PRO A 71 7.48 12.10 -14.45
CA PRO A 71 6.47 12.09 -13.40
C PRO A 71 6.59 10.81 -12.55
N VAL A 72 6.44 10.96 -11.23
CA VAL A 72 6.50 9.84 -10.29
C VAL A 72 5.28 9.78 -9.39
N ASP A 73 4.95 8.57 -8.98
CA ASP A 73 4.00 8.34 -7.90
C ASP A 73 4.56 8.89 -6.59
N ARG A 74 3.73 9.64 -5.85
CA ARG A 74 4.10 10.11 -4.51
C ARG A 74 3.16 9.54 -3.47
N ASN A 75 3.77 9.18 -2.35
CA ASN A 75 3.12 8.45 -1.28
C ASN A 75 3.39 9.10 0.07
N TYR A 76 2.38 9.08 0.94
CA TYR A 76 2.57 9.24 2.38
C TYR A 76 2.60 7.86 3.03
N ALA A 77 3.65 7.56 3.79
CA ALA A 77 3.71 6.37 4.64
C ALA A 77 3.34 6.79 6.06
N TYR A 78 2.37 6.12 6.67
CA TYR A 78 1.92 6.37 8.04
C TYR A 78 2.57 5.42 9.05
N ARG A 79 3.38 4.48 8.55
CA ARG A 79 4.18 3.53 9.31
C ARG A 79 5.65 3.70 8.96
N ASP A 80 6.51 3.42 9.94
CA ASP A 80 7.95 3.37 9.75
C ASP A 80 8.36 2.02 9.15
N PHE A 81 8.03 1.83 7.87
CA PHE A 81 8.38 0.61 7.15
C PHE A 81 9.87 0.27 7.19
N PRO A 82 10.82 1.23 7.09
CA PRO A 82 12.23 0.94 7.30
C PRO A 82 12.56 0.26 8.64
N ALA A 83 11.89 0.64 9.73
CA ALA A 83 12.09 0.01 11.04
C ALA A 83 11.38 -1.36 11.17
N GLU A 84 10.24 -1.54 10.49
CA GLU A 84 9.44 -2.77 10.56
C GLU A 84 9.94 -3.87 9.60
N ILE A 85 10.41 -3.46 8.41
CA ILE A 85 10.99 -4.36 7.42
C ILE A 85 12.44 -4.57 7.82
N ILE A 86 12.66 -5.56 8.68
CA ILE A 86 14.00 -5.96 9.09
C ILE A 86 14.73 -6.48 7.85
N ALA A 87 15.67 -5.69 7.35
CA ALA A 87 16.63 -6.15 6.35
C ALA A 87 17.41 -7.33 6.95
N GLY A 88 17.37 -8.46 6.24
CA GLY A 88 18.18 -9.64 6.60
C GLY A 88 19.67 -9.38 6.48
#